data_AF-A0A0F9FB49-F1
#
_entry.id   AF-A0A0F9FB49-F1
#
_cell.length_a   1.000
_cell.length_b   1.000
_cell.length_c   1.000
_cell.angle_alpha   90.00
_cell.angle_beta   90.00
_cell.angle_gamma   90.00
#
_symmetry.space_group_name_H-M   'P 1'
#
loop_
_entity.id
_entity.type
_entity.pdbx_description
1 polymer ?
#
loop_
_entity_poly.entity_id
_entity_poly.type
_entity_poly.pdbx_seq_one_letter_code
_entity_poly.pdbx_strand_id
1 'polypeptide(L)'
;MSNEIEEKFIDRLIEIFSFKNSSSDSGINRIRNLKKILIVKLTEGDLLNELHNSGIDDEFKEEIFSQILDFLTRYYDKSDFNIKKKQIQNQLHHIPSNGEQVLLYWITKDQNFVPIEAGEYFIHKNLKGFLMSELDFFITNEVLAFKDITVLKNEDIQPKLIKAKLVSGILSKIITILSKIEDIQLKILNKNKFVLKTNFVISLDKIKEFGGENYFKRILDKILSNKKQLQEWNDLFKIELIEKLKSTELKKKLRDEQLGLPLDTRFFTDQFKWDLLTAITKNNSLEEILEGVLIRSDNYQGLNLIKKKWVNKINLIYIDPPFNTGSKDFPYKNDYLESSWLTSIYNGLVKAKEILNKEGNIFVRIDTTGNHLIRFLLDQVFGKSNFRNEIIINKTKAKRHIKKPFIQQTESLFFYSMTKDYFFNQ
;
A
#
# COMPACT_ATOMS: atom_id res chain seq x y z
N MET A 1 -8.54 -2.78 47.02
CA MET A 1 -8.38 -3.87 46.02
C MET A 1 -8.93 -3.45 44.66
N SER A 2 -10.17 -2.94 44.54
CA SER A 2 -10.75 -2.37 43.29
C SER A 2 -9.81 -1.50 42.43
N ASN A 3 -8.93 -0.66 43.01
CA ASN A 3 -8.06 0.22 42.22
C ASN A 3 -6.93 -0.51 41.49
N GLU A 4 -6.41 -1.62 42.04
CA GLU A 4 -5.25 -2.33 41.46
C GLU A 4 -5.64 -3.13 40.21
N ILE A 5 -6.84 -3.71 40.21
CA ILE A 5 -7.38 -4.47 39.08
C ILE A 5 -7.63 -3.52 37.89
N GLU A 6 -8.23 -2.38 38.19
CA GLU A 6 -8.53 -1.33 37.21
C GLU A 6 -7.23 -0.75 36.62
N GLU A 7 -6.23 -0.45 37.46
CA GLU A 7 -4.90 -0.01 37.01
C GLU A 7 -4.24 -1.04 36.08
N LYS A 8 -4.25 -2.34 36.44
CA LYS A 8 -3.69 -3.41 35.58
C LYS A 8 -4.41 -3.51 34.23
N PHE A 9 -5.73 -3.37 34.22
CA PHE A 9 -6.52 -3.38 32.99
C PHE A 9 -6.18 -2.17 32.09
N ILE A 10 -6.09 -0.98 32.69
CA ILE A 10 -5.69 0.25 31.99
C ILE A 10 -4.29 0.08 31.40
N ASP A 11 -3.33 -0.42 32.18
CA ASP A 11 -1.95 -0.63 31.73
C ASP A 11 -1.88 -1.59 30.54
N ARG A 12 -2.67 -2.68 30.56
CA ARG A 12 -2.75 -3.61 29.42
C ARG A 12 -3.41 -3.00 28.20
N LEU A 13 -4.48 -2.23 28.36
CA LEU A 13 -5.07 -1.49 27.24
C LEU A 13 -4.06 -0.49 26.67
N ILE A 14 -3.37 0.25 27.54
CA ILE A 14 -2.31 1.16 27.14
C ILE A 14 -1.25 0.37 26.36
N GLU A 15 -0.80 -0.79 26.81
CA GLU A 15 0.19 -1.61 26.11
C GLU A 15 -0.30 -2.05 24.72
N ILE A 16 -1.53 -2.55 24.61
CA ILE A 16 -2.15 -2.96 23.33
C ILE A 16 -2.11 -1.80 22.32
N PHE A 17 -2.36 -0.57 22.79
CA PHE A 17 -2.46 0.60 21.95
C PHE A 17 -1.23 1.53 21.98
N SER A 18 -0.17 1.16 22.69
CA SER A 18 1.08 1.94 22.81
C SER A 18 2.20 1.35 21.97
N PHE A 19 3.13 2.22 21.58
CA PHE A 19 4.36 1.87 20.87
C PHE A 19 5.58 2.10 21.76
N LYS A 20 6.65 1.31 21.57
CA LYS A 20 8.00 1.69 22.02
C LYS A 20 8.53 2.78 21.08
N ASN A 21 8.57 4.02 21.58
CA ASN A 21 9.08 5.26 21.00
C ASN A 21 9.84 5.13 19.66
N SER A 22 9.23 5.59 18.56
CA SER A 22 10.01 6.18 17.46
C SER A 22 10.09 7.67 17.70
N SER A 23 11.30 8.19 17.88
CA SER A 23 11.60 9.62 18.15
C SER A 23 11.31 10.57 16.98
N SER A 24 10.78 10.08 15.85
CA SER A 24 10.47 10.91 14.69
C SER A 24 9.08 11.55 14.80
N ASP A 25 8.99 12.88 14.69
CA ASP A 25 7.71 13.61 14.61
C ASP A 25 7.09 13.47 13.21
N SER A 26 6.53 12.30 12.92
CA SER A 26 5.77 12.06 11.70
C SER A 26 4.27 12.26 11.94
N GLY A 27 3.51 12.62 10.90
CA GLY A 27 2.06 12.75 10.98
C GLY A 27 1.35 11.46 11.46
N ILE A 28 1.94 10.29 11.20
CA ILE A 28 1.44 8.99 11.65
C ILE A 28 1.68 8.81 13.15
N ASN A 29 2.84 9.22 13.66
CA ASN A 29 3.12 9.18 15.09
C ASN A 29 2.21 10.13 15.89
N ARG A 30 1.84 11.29 15.32
CA ARG A 30 0.81 12.16 15.91
C ARG A 30 -0.53 11.45 16.03
N ILE A 31 -0.96 10.72 14.99
CA ILE A 31 -2.24 10.00 15.02
C ILE A 31 -2.20 8.83 16.01
N ARG A 32 -1.09 8.10 16.09
CA ARG A 32 -0.89 7.03 17.09
C ARG A 32 -0.94 7.57 18.52
N ASN A 33 -0.29 8.71 18.78
CA ASN A 33 -0.37 9.38 20.08
C ASN A 33 -1.81 9.82 20.40
N LEU A 34 -2.57 10.30 19.41
CA LEU A 34 -4.00 10.59 19.58
C LEU A 34 -4.82 9.33 19.91
N LYS A 35 -4.55 8.18 19.25
CA LYS A 35 -5.17 6.87 19.60
C LYS A 35 -4.94 6.56 21.08
N LYS A 36 -3.69 6.64 21.54
CA LYS A 36 -3.33 6.41 22.95
C LYS A 36 -4.11 7.34 23.89
N ILE A 37 -4.05 8.65 23.66
CA ILE A 37 -4.69 9.64 24.55
C ILE A 37 -6.20 9.44 24.65
N LEU A 38 -6.87 9.16 23.52
CA LEU A 38 -8.32 8.96 23.51
C LEU A 38 -8.73 7.68 24.23
N ILE A 39 -7.93 6.62 24.14
CA ILE A 39 -8.22 5.36 24.83
C ILE A 39 -8.01 5.52 26.33
N VAL A 40 -6.93 6.17 26.76
CA VAL A 40 -6.68 6.45 28.19
C VAL A 40 -7.83 7.27 28.79
N LYS A 41 -8.30 8.31 28.08
CA LYS A 41 -9.45 9.12 28.53
C LYS A 41 -10.74 8.31 28.63
N LEU A 42 -10.95 7.36 27.72
CA LEU A 42 -12.12 6.48 27.76
C LEU A 42 -12.05 5.55 28.98
N THR A 43 -10.86 4.99 29.25
CA THR A 43 -10.66 4.05 30.35
C THR A 43 -10.79 4.72 31.70
N GLU A 44 -10.26 5.93 31.87
CA GLU A 44 -10.33 6.65 33.16
C GLU A 44 -11.73 7.25 33.47
N GLY A 45 -12.64 7.28 32.49
CA GLY A 45 -13.96 7.92 32.63
C GLY A 45 -15.13 6.97 32.36
N ASP A 46 -15.64 7.02 31.13
CA ASP A 46 -16.91 6.38 30.75
C ASP A 46 -16.98 4.87 31.00
N LEU A 47 -15.82 4.20 30.95
CA LEU A 47 -15.71 2.75 31.02
C LEU A 47 -15.71 2.24 32.47
N LEU A 48 -14.90 2.85 33.34
CA LEU A 48 -14.90 2.54 34.77
C LEU A 48 -16.21 2.98 35.44
N ASN A 49 -16.77 4.13 35.05
CA ASN A 49 -18.08 4.57 35.57
C ASN A 49 -19.20 3.57 35.27
N GLU A 50 -19.20 2.95 34.09
CA GLU A 50 -20.20 1.94 33.71
C GLU A 50 -20.09 0.67 34.54
N LEU A 51 -18.87 0.25 34.90
CA LEU A 51 -18.62 -0.91 35.75
C LEU A 51 -18.92 -0.61 37.22
N HIS A 52 -18.53 0.56 37.72
CA HIS A 52 -18.81 0.98 39.10
C HIS A 52 -20.32 1.08 39.36
N ASN A 53 -21.09 1.60 38.40
CA ASN A 53 -22.54 1.70 38.50
C ASN A 53 -23.28 0.35 38.38
N SER A 54 -22.59 -0.73 37.98
CA SER A 54 -23.21 -2.05 37.79
C SER A 54 -23.25 -2.90 39.07
N GLY A 55 -22.57 -2.50 40.15
CA GLY A 55 -22.66 -3.14 41.47
C GLY A 55 -22.06 -4.56 41.53
N ILE A 56 -21.19 -4.91 40.59
CA ILE A 56 -20.54 -6.22 40.48
C ILE A 56 -19.30 -6.32 41.39
N ASP A 57 -18.97 -7.54 41.83
CA ASP A 57 -17.78 -7.81 42.63
C ASP A 57 -16.47 -7.76 41.82
N ASP A 58 -15.34 -7.78 42.54
CA ASP A 58 -14.00 -7.64 41.94
C ASP A 58 -13.62 -8.86 41.06
N GLU A 59 -14.12 -10.07 41.36
CA GLU A 59 -13.86 -11.29 40.56
C GLU A 59 -14.57 -11.19 39.20
N PHE A 60 -15.84 -10.79 39.20
CA PHE A 60 -16.61 -10.60 37.98
C PHE A 60 -16.08 -9.44 37.12
N LYS A 61 -15.54 -8.39 37.74
CA LYS A 61 -14.80 -7.33 37.02
C LYS A 61 -13.56 -7.87 36.31
N GLU A 62 -12.75 -8.68 36.99
CA GLU A 62 -11.55 -9.29 36.39
C GLU A 62 -11.91 -10.14 35.16
N GLU A 63 -12.99 -10.92 35.23
CA GLU A 63 -13.46 -11.70 34.09
C GLU A 63 -13.87 -10.82 32.91
N ILE A 64 -14.61 -9.73 33.15
CA ILE A 64 -15.02 -8.78 32.10
C ILE A 64 -13.80 -8.15 31.44
N PHE A 65 -12.84 -7.68 32.25
CA PHE A 65 -11.59 -7.11 31.76
C PHE A 65 -10.78 -8.09 30.92
N SER A 66 -10.67 -9.34 31.37
CA SER A 66 -10.00 -10.41 30.63
C SER A 66 -10.63 -10.63 29.24
N GLN A 67 -11.96 -10.74 29.17
CA GLN A 67 -12.70 -10.93 27.90
C GLN A 67 -12.52 -9.76 26.93
N ILE A 68 -12.50 -8.52 27.45
CA ILE A 68 -12.23 -7.32 26.65
C ILE A 68 -10.82 -7.36 26.06
N LEU A 69 -9.81 -7.68 26.89
CA LEU A 69 -8.42 -7.77 26.44
C LEU A 69 -8.22 -8.90 25.44
N ASP A 70 -8.84 -10.06 25.66
CA ASP A 70 -8.79 -11.21 24.74
C ASP A 70 -9.39 -10.86 23.38
N PHE A 71 -10.50 -10.14 23.34
CA PHE A 71 -11.06 -9.66 22.07
C PHE A 71 -10.10 -8.70 21.36
N LEU A 72 -9.59 -7.68 22.05
CA LEU A 72 -8.76 -6.64 21.44
C LEU A 72 -7.40 -7.16 20.96
N THR A 73 -6.76 -8.05 21.73
CA THR A 73 -5.44 -8.61 21.40
C THR A 73 -5.44 -9.52 20.17
N ARG A 74 -6.61 -10.01 19.72
CA ARG A 74 -6.76 -10.77 18.46
C ARG A 74 -6.53 -9.90 17.23
N TYR A 75 -6.98 -8.64 17.28
CA TYR A 75 -6.99 -7.72 16.15
C TYR A 75 -5.99 -6.57 16.27
N TYR A 76 -5.41 -6.36 17.44
CA TYR A 76 -4.44 -5.30 17.68
C TYR A 76 -3.12 -5.83 18.24
N ASP A 77 -2.04 -5.22 17.78
CA ASP A 77 -0.70 -5.40 18.32
C ASP A 77 0.07 -4.09 18.23
N LYS A 78 0.56 -3.58 19.37
CA LYS A 78 1.36 -2.35 19.46
C LYS A 78 0.75 -1.18 18.68
N SER A 79 -0.49 -0.81 18.98
CA SER A 79 -1.21 0.31 18.32
C SER A 79 -1.59 0.10 16.85
N ASP A 80 -1.20 -1.02 16.24
CA ASP A 80 -1.54 -1.32 14.87
C ASP A 80 -2.66 -2.36 14.79
N PHE A 81 -3.55 -2.16 13.82
CA PHE A 81 -4.55 -3.15 13.50
C PHE A 81 -3.88 -4.26 12.71
N ASN A 82 -3.88 -5.47 13.25
CA ASN A 82 -3.27 -6.63 12.64
C ASN A 82 -4.11 -7.88 12.94
N ILE A 83 -4.53 -8.58 11.89
CA ILE A 83 -5.21 -9.86 12.02
C ILE A 83 -4.15 -10.92 12.32
N LYS A 84 -4.02 -11.29 13.61
CA LYS A 84 -3.06 -12.34 14.01
C LYS A 84 -3.52 -13.70 13.46
N LYS A 85 -2.71 -14.33 12.60
CA LYS A 85 -2.93 -15.70 12.08
C LYS A 85 -3.05 -16.78 13.18
N LYS A 86 -2.67 -16.49 14.43
CA LYS A 86 -2.24 -17.48 15.43
C LYS A 86 -3.33 -18.16 16.28
N GLN A 87 -4.62 -17.88 16.08
CA GLN A 87 -5.69 -18.61 16.80
C GLN A 87 -6.74 -19.26 15.89
N ILE A 88 -6.61 -19.16 14.57
CA ILE A 88 -7.48 -19.86 13.61
C ILE A 88 -6.86 -21.22 13.23
N GLN A 89 -6.26 -21.93 14.18
CA GLN A 89 -5.67 -23.25 13.92
C GLN A 89 -6.62 -24.42 14.23
N ASN A 90 -7.67 -24.21 15.04
CA ASN A 90 -8.56 -25.30 15.47
C ASN A 90 -10.05 -25.09 15.18
N GLN A 91 -10.42 -24.03 14.45
CA GLN A 91 -11.77 -23.88 13.94
C GLN A 91 -11.69 -23.62 12.44
N LEU A 92 -11.79 -24.72 11.66
CA LEU A 92 -12.41 -24.65 10.34
C LEU A 92 -13.80 -24.06 10.59
N HIS A 93 -13.94 -22.74 10.47
CA HIS A 93 -15.25 -22.12 10.47
C HIS A 93 -16.06 -22.81 9.38
N HIS A 94 -17.16 -23.45 9.78
CA HIS A 94 -18.16 -23.92 8.84
C HIS A 94 -18.79 -22.68 8.20
N ILE A 95 -18.34 -22.34 7.00
CA ILE A 95 -18.76 -21.14 6.26
C ILE A 95 -20.00 -21.49 5.42
N PRO A 96 -21.03 -20.62 5.37
CA PRO A 96 -22.15 -20.79 4.44
C PRO A 96 -21.64 -20.89 3.00
N SER A 97 -22.16 -21.84 2.23
CA SER A 97 -21.78 -22.10 0.84
C SER A 97 -22.25 -21.02 -0.15
N ASN A 98 -21.90 -19.75 0.08
CA ASN A 98 -22.10 -18.68 -0.91
C ASN A 98 -20.92 -18.55 -1.90
N GLY A 99 -19.87 -19.36 -1.75
CA GLY A 99 -18.85 -19.57 -2.77
C GLY A 99 -17.67 -18.59 -2.80
N GLU A 100 -17.57 -17.65 -1.86
CA GLU A 100 -16.37 -16.79 -1.76
C GLU A 100 -15.29 -17.45 -0.88
N GLN A 101 -14.05 -17.53 -1.39
CA GLN A 101 -12.89 -18.00 -0.62
C GLN A 101 -12.55 -16.97 0.47
N VAL A 102 -12.85 -17.34 1.72
CA VAL A 102 -12.81 -16.47 2.89
C VAL A 102 -11.40 -16.02 3.29
N LEU A 103 -10.38 -16.86 3.09
CA LEU A 103 -9.03 -16.59 3.62
C LEU A 103 -8.40 -15.31 3.06
N LEU A 104 -8.48 -15.07 1.75
CA LEU A 104 -7.98 -13.84 1.13
C LEU A 104 -8.96 -12.68 1.23
N TYR A 105 -10.26 -12.95 1.30
CA TYR A 105 -11.29 -11.91 1.45
C TYR A 105 -10.96 -10.99 2.63
N TRP A 106 -10.72 -11.53 3.83
CA TRP A 106 -10.40 -10.67 4.98
C TRP A 106 -9.02 -10.01 4.89
N ILE A 107 -8.08 -10.66 4.20
CA ILE A 107 -6.69 -10.18 4.08
C ILE A 107 -6.60 -8.99 3.12
N THR A 108 -7.43 -8.93 2.07
CA THR A 108 -7.32 -7.86 1.05
C THR A 108 -8.53 -6.96 0.97
N LYS A 109 -9.72 -7.47 1.32
CA LYS A 109 -10.94 -6.66 1.33
C LYS A 109 -10.89 -5.75 2.54
N ASP A 110 -11.15 -4.47 2.28
CA ASP A 110 -11.21 -3.44 3.31
C ASP A 110 -9.92 -3.17 4.08
N GLN A 111 -8.77 -3.63 3.61
CA GLN A 111 -7.47 -3.22 4.14
C GLN A 111 -6.81 -2.17 3.24
N ASN A 112 -6.16 -1.18 3.85
CA ASN A 112 -5.18 -0.34 3.19
C ASN A 112 -3.84 -0.50 3.89
N PHE A 113 -2.79 -0.47 3.10
CA PHE A 113 -1.42 -0.51 3.60
C PHE A 113 -0.79 0.88 3.44
N VAL A 114 -0.09 1.34 4.49
CA VAL A 114 0.72 2.56 4.44
C VAL A 114 2.18 2.19 4.69
N PRO A 115 3.06 2.32 3.69
CA PRO A 115 4.48 2.17 3.90
C PRO A 115 4.99 3.33 4.76
N ILE A 116 5.66 3.04 5.88
CA ILE A 116 6.40 4.02 6.67
C ILE A 116 7.86 3.59 6.81
N GLU A 117 8.77 4.55 7.00
CA GLU A 117 10.21 4.29 7.22
C GLU A 117 10.49 3.39 8.44
N ALA A 118 9.51 3.23 9.35
CA ALA A 118 9.64 2.50 10.62
C ALA A 118 8.75 1.24 10.74
N GLY A 119 8.11 0.75 9.67
CA GLY A 119 7.26 -0.44 9.76
C GLY A 119 6.11 -0.55 8.74
N GLU A 120 5.38 -1.65 8.84
CA GLU A 120 4.13 -1.90 8.12
C GLU A 120 2.99 -1.31 8.94
N TYR A 121 2.14 -0.46 8.34
CA TYR A 121 0.97 0.10 9.03
C TYR A 121 -0.29 -0.16 8.22
N PHE A 122 -1.34 -0.68 8.86
CA PHE A 122 -2.63 -0.91 8.21
C PHE A 122 -3.65 0.18 8.54
N ILE A 123 -4.48 0.50 7.55
CA ILE A 123 -5.67 1.33 7.72
C ILE A 123 -6.89 0.59 7.20
N HIS A 124 -7.79 0.17 8.08
CA HIS A 124 -8.98 -0.59 7.72
C HIS A 124 -10.12 0.31 7.19
N LYS A 125 -10.67 0.00 6.01
CA LYS A 125 -11.71 0.79 5.28
C LYS A 125 -13.05 0.86 6.01
N ASN A 126 -13.42 -0.19 6.74
CA ASN A 126 -14.66 -0.26 7.52
C ASN A 126 -14.43 -0.94 8.88
N LEU A 127 -13.56 -0.34 9.70
CA LEU A 127 -13.15 -0.95 10.97
C LEU A 127 -14.33 -1.22 11.90
N LYS A 128 -15.30 -0.30 11.92
CA LYS A 128 -16.50 -0.42 12.75
C LYS A 128 -17.33 -1.64 12.38
N GLY A 129 -17.68 -1.79 11.11
CA GLY A 129 -18.50 -2.92 10.66
C GLY A 129 -17.81 -4.26 10.91
N PHE A 130 -16.51 -4.33 10.65
CA PHE A 130 -15.69 -5.51 10.93
C PHE A 130 -15.73 -5.87 12.43
N LEU A 131 -15.28 -4.97 13.31
CA LEU A 131 -15.17 -5.29 14.74
C LEU A 131 -16.53 -5.49 15.41
N MET A 132 -17.60 -4.85 14.94
CA MET A 132 -18.95 -5.11 15.46
C MET A 132 -19.44 -6.51 15.09
N SER A 133 -19.20 -6.97 13.86
CA SER A 133 -19.54 -8.35 13.47
C SER A 133 -18.72 -9.38 14.25
N GLU A 134 -17.44 -9.12 14.45
CA GLU A 134 -16.58 -9.98 15.27
C GLU A 134 -17.00 -9.97 16.74
N LEU A 135 -17.44 -8.81 17.25
CA LEU A 135 -17.98 -8.68 18.60
C LEU A 135 -19.26 -9.51 18.76
N ASP A 136 -20.19 -9.45 17.82
CA ASP A 136 -21.43 -10.23 17.86
C ASP A 136 -21.13 -11.74 17.89
N PHE A 137 -20.17 -12.18 17.07
CA PHE A 137 -19.69 -13.56 17.07
C PHE A 137 -19.04 -13.94 18.40
N PHE A 138 -18.17 -13.08 18.94
CA PHE A 138 -17.46 -13.30 20.20
C PHE A 138 -18.43 -13.39 21.39
N ILE A 139 -19.39 -12.48 21.49
CA ILE A 139 -20.43 -12.50 22.53
C ILE A 139 -21.24 -13.81 22.44
N THR A 140 -21.64 -14.19 21.22
CA THR A 140 -22.45 -15.39 20.99
C THR A 140 -21.69 -16.67 21.37
N ASN A 141 -20.49 -16.85 20.84
CA ASN A 141 -19.80 -18.14 20.90
C ASN A 141 -18.93 -18.30 22.14
N GLU A 142 -18.42 -17.22 22.71
CA GLU A 142 -17.40 -17.29 23.77
C GLU A 142 -17.91 -16.74 25.10
N VAL A 143 -18.59 -15.59 25.10
CA VAL A 143 -19.10 -15.00 26.35
C VAL A 143 -20.36 -15.70 26.83
N LEU A 144 -21.33 -15.91 25.93
CA LEU A 144 -22.55 -16.66 26.24
C LEU A 144 -22.33 -18.17 26.19
N ALA A 145 -21.47 -18.62 25.26
CA ALA A 145 -21.20 -20.03 24.98
C ALA A 145 -22.50 -20.85 24.79
N PHE A 146 -23.29 -20.49 23.78
CA PHE A 146 -24.63 -21.08 23.52
C PHE A 146 -24.67 -22.61 23.49
N LYS A 147 -23.56 -23.28 23.18
CA LYS A 147 -23.46 -24.75 23.20
C LYS A 147 -23.72 -25.37 24.58
N ASP A 148 -23.48 -24.61 25.64
CA ASP A 148 -23.66 -25.06 27.02
C ASP A 148 -25.03 -24.68 27.60
N ILE A 149 -25.81 -23.84 26.91
CA ILE A 149 -27.06 -23.27 27.46
C ILE A 149 -28.14 -24.31 27.72
N THR A 150 -28.16 -25.41 26.97
CA THR A 150 -29.12 -26.50 27.19
C THR A 150 -28.91 -27.25 28.51
N VAL A 151 -27.79 -27.02 29.20
CA VAL A 151 -27.40 -27.69 30.47
C VAL A 151 -27.45 -26.72 31.66
N LEU A 152 -27.62 -25.42 31.45
CA LEU A 152 -27.55 -24.39 32.50
C LEU A 152 -28.88 -24.23 33.25
N LYS A 153 -28.83 -23.98 34.56
CA LYS A 153 -30.00 -23.57 35.34
C LYS A 153 -30.30 -22.09 35.08
N ASN A 154 -31.55 -21.67 35.28
CA ASN A 154 -31.96 -20.26 35.11
C ASN A 154 -31.13 -19.27 35.96
N GLU A 155 -30.64 -19.72 37.12
CA GLU A 155 -29.78 -18.94 38.02
C GLU A 155 -28.40 -18.63 37.41
N ASP A 156 -27.87 -19.52 36.54
CA ASP A 156 -26.57 -19.36 35.87
C ASP A 156 -26.65 -18.47 34.62
N ILE A 157 -27.87 -18.24 34.11
CA ILE A 157 -28.10 -17.46 32.87
C ILE A 157 -27.97 -15.95 33.14
N GLN A 158 -28.48 -15.47 34.29
CA GLN A 158 -28.48 -14.04 34.61
C GLN A 158 -27.06 -13.43 34.65
N PRO A 159 -26.08 -14.02 35.35
CA PRO A 159 -24.71 -13.52 35.34
C PRO A 159 -24.10 -13.51 33.93
N LYS A 160 -24.35 -14.53 33.11
CA LYS A 160 -23.86 -14.57 31.72
C LYS A 160 -24.44 -13.46 30.86
N LEU A 161 -25.74 -13.15 31.01
CA LEU A 161 -26.38 -12.05 30.29
C LEU A 161 -25.85 -10.68 30.72
N ILE A 162 -25.65 -10.48 32.02
CA ILE A 162 -25.04 -9.24 32.56
C ILE A 162 -23.62 -9.09 32.01
N LYS A 163 -22.81 -10.15 32.03
CA LYS A 163 -21.47 -10.18 31.45
C LYS A 163 -21.47 -9.81 29.98
N ALA A 164 -22.31 -10.47 29.18
CA ALA A 164 -22.45 -10.20 27.75
C ALA A 164 -22.85 -8.74 27.47
N LYS A 165 -23.78 -8.19 28.25
CA LYS A 165 -24.21 -6.79 28.15
C LYS A 165 -23.08 -5.82 28.46
N LEU A 166 -22.33 -6.05 29.53
CA LEU A 166 -21.21 -5.19 29.94
C LEU A 166 -20.04 -5.26 28.94
N VAL A 167 -19.62 -6.47 28.57
CA VAL A 167 -18.56 -6.69 27.57
C VAL A 167 -18.93 -6.06 26.23
N SER A 168 -20.15 -6.30 25.74
CA SER A 168 -20.64 -5.73 24.48
C SER A 168 -20.72 -4.20 24.53
N GLY A 169 -21.24 -3.63 25.61
CA GLY A 169 -21.36 -2.19 25.81
C GLY A 169 -20.00 -1.49 25.80
N ILE A 170 -19.05 -2.02 26.56
CA ILE A 170 -17.69 -1.49 26.66
C ILE A 170 -16.95 -1.62 25.33
N LEU A 171 -16.93 -2.81 24.73
CA LEU A 171 -16.25 -3.03 23.44
C LEU A 171 -16.85 -2.17 22.34
N SER A 172 -18.17 -2.00 22.30
CA SER A 172 -18.83 -1.11 21.32
C SER A 172 -18.35 0.35 21.41
N LYS A 173 -18.12 0.86 22.63
CA LYS A 173 -17.58 2.21 22.84
C LYS A 173 -16.13 2.31 22.37
N ILE A 174 -15.29 1.33 22.75
CA ILE A 174 -13.88 1.24 22.30
C ILE A 174 -13.82 1.19 20.77
N ILE A 175 -14.56 0.26 20.13
CA ILE A 175 -14.64 0.08 18.68
C ILE A 175 -15.05 1.39 18.01
N THR A 176 -16.01 2.11 18.56
CA THR A 176 -16.47 3.39 17.99
C THR A 176 -15.36 4.43 17.97
N ILE A 177 -14.56 4.55 19.02
CA ILE A 177 -13.44 5.50 19.07
C ILE A 177 -12.33 5.07 18.10
N LEU A 178 -11.93 3.80 18.12
CA LEU A 178 -10.92 3.26 17.22
C LEU A 178 -11.30 3.51 15.75
N SER A 179 -12.56 3.23 15.41
CA SER A 179 -13.11 3.44 14.06
C SER A 179 -13.09 4.91 13.64
N LYS A 180 -13.45 5.84 14.52
CA LYS A 180 -13.38 7.29 14.20
C LYS A 180 -11.96 7.73 13.84
N ILE A 181 -10.96 7.20 14.53
CA ILE A 181 -9.56 7.54 14.27
C ILE A 181 -9.11 6.92 12.95
N GLU A 182 -9.52 5.68 12.70
CA GLU A 182 -9.28 4.99 11.43
C GLU A 182 -9.89 5.76 10.24
N ASP A 183 -11.12 6.26 10.39
CA ASP A 183 -11.80 7.06 9.37
C ASP A 183 -11.04 8.36 9.07
N ILE A 184 -10.46 9.00 10.08
CA ILE A 184 -9.60 10.18 9.90
C ILE A 184 -8.35 9.80 9.10
N GLN A 185 -7.73 8.66 9.40
CA GLN A 185 -6.57 8.17 8.67
C GLN A 185 -6.91 7.85 7.22
N LEU A 186 -8.03 7.16 6.95
CA LEU A 186 -8.54 6.92 5.60
C LEU A 186 -8.74 8.22 4.83
N LYS A 187 -9.32 9.25 5.47
CA LYS A 187 -9.49 10.57 4.86
C LYS A 187 -8.14 11.20 4.50
N ILE A 188 -7.14 11.11 5.37
CA ILE A 188 -5.79 11.64 5.10
C ILE A 188 -5.09 10.85 3.98
N LEU A 189 -5.27 9.53 3.95
CA LEU A 189 -4.71 8.64 2.93
C LEU A 189 -5.30 8.95 1.55
N ASN A 190 -6.62 9.16 1.48
CA ASN A 190 -7.34 9.40 0.23
C ASN A 190 -7.32 10.88 -0.22
N LYS A 191 -6.74 11.79 0.57
CA LYS A 191 -6.49 13.16 0.10
C LYS A 191 -5.48 13.14 -1.04
N ASN A 192 -5.85 13.79 -2.14
CA ASN A 192 -4.93 14.04 -3.25
C ASN A 192 -3.67 14.73 -2.73
N LYS A 193 -2.52 14.16 -3.07
CA LYS A 193 -1.22 14.75 -2.72
C LYS A 193 -0.89 15.89 -3.69
N PHE A 194 -0.13 16.86 -3.21
CA PHE A 194 0.34 17.98 -4.01
C PHE A 194 1.64 17.61 -4.72
N VAL A 195 1.82 18.14 -5.94
CA VAL A 195 3.08 18.03 -6.66
C VAL A 195 4.11 18.96 -6.01
N LEU A 196 5.16 18.39 -5.44
CA LEU A 196 6.21 19.17 -4.75
C LEU A 196 7.21 19.80 -5.73
N LYS A 197 7.51 19.11 -6.83
CA LYS A 197 8.49 19.55 -7.83
C LYS A 197 8.17 18.96 -9.18
N THR A 198 8.30 19.78 -10.22
CA THR A 198 8.19 19.37 -11.63
C THR A 198 9.49 19.72 -12.33
N ASN A 199 10.07 18.74 -13.02
CA ASN A 199 11.23 18.90 -13.90
C ASN A 199 10.91 18.24 -15.24
N PHE A 200 11.67 18.62 -16.26
CA PHE A 200 11.52 18.13 -17.61
C PHE A 200 12.81 17.47 -18.07
N VAL A 201 12.66 16.34 -18.75
CA VAL A 201 13.74 15.65 -19.42
C VAL A 201 13.42 15.68 -20.91
N ILE A 202 14.21 16.44 -21.67
CA ILE A 202 13.94 16.69 -23.09
C ILE A 202 15.22 16.42 -23.87
N SER A 203 15.14 15.60 -24.91
CA SER A 203 16.29 15.28 -25.73
C SER A 203 16.77 16.49 -26.55
N LEU A 204 18.09 16.58 -26.77
CA LEU A 204 18.71 17.74 -27.41
C LEU A 204 18.24 17.93 -28.86
N ASP A 205 17.95 16.85 -29.58
CA ASP A 205 17.33 16.87 -30.91
C ASP A 205 15.96 17.55 -30.90
N LYS A 206 15.08 17.20 -29.95
CA LYS A 206 13.78 17.86 -29.78
C LYS A 206 13.92 19.34 -29.44
N ILE A 207 14.89 19.69 -28.58
CA ILE A 207 15.14 21.11 -28.26
C ILE A 207 15.59 21.88 -29.52
N LYS A 208 16.41 21.26 -30.37
CA LYS A 208 16.83 21.85 -31.64
C LYS A 208 15.67 21.99 -32.62
N GLU A 209 14.84 20.96 -32.75
CA GLU A 209 13.66 20.91 -33.60
C GLU A 209 12.64 21.99 -33.22
N PHE A 210 12.20 21.99 -31.95
CA PHE A 210 11.12 22.85 -31.48
C PHE A 210 11.57 24.26 -31.09
N GLY A 211 12.79 24.41 -30.53
CA GLY A 211 13.34 25.70 -30.12
C GLY A 211 14.05 26.46 -31.24
N GLY A 212 14.37 25.79 -32.33
CA GLY A 212 15.10 26.34 -33.47
C GLY A 212 16.61 26.40 -33.26
N GLU A 213 17.34 26.38 -34.38
CA GLU A 213 18.79 26.18 -34.37
C GLU A 213 19.59 27.31 -33.69
N ASN A 214 19.10 28.56 -33.80
CA ASN A 214 19.71 29.71 -33.14
C ASN A 214 19.58 29.65 -31.61
N TYR A 215 18.42 29.23 -31.11
CA TYR A 215 18.20 29.05 -29.68
C TYR A 215 19.06 27.91 -29.15
N PHE A 216 19.08 26.78 -29.85
CA PHE A 216 19.87 25.62 -29.49
C PHE A 216 21.36 25.95 -29.34
N LYS A 217 21.95 26.67 -30.32
CA LYS A 217 23.35 27.13 -30.26
C LYS A 217 23.63 27.98 -29.02
N ARG A 218 22.69 28.84 -28.60
CA ARG A 218 22.84 29.73 -27.44
C ARG A 218 22.82 28.98 -26.11
N ILE A 219 22.01 27.93 -25.98
CA ILE A 219 21.91 27.15 -24.74
C ILE A 219 22.97 26.07 -24.63
N LEU A 220 23.53 25.61 -25.76
CA LEU A 220 24.47 24.49 -25.79
C LEU A 220 25.69 24.75 -24.88
N ASP A 221 26.26 25.95 -24.93
CA ASP A 221 27.40 26.31 -24.07
C ASP A 221 27.07 26.29 -22.58
N LYS A 222 25.84 26.66 -22.21
CA LYS A 222 25.35 26.57 -20.83
C LYS A 222 25.19 25.12 -20.38
N ILE A 223 24.69 24.25 -21.28
CA ILE A 223 24.52 22.82 -21.00
C ILE A 223 25.89 22.16 -20.81
N LEU A 224 26.82 22.41 -21.72
CA LEU A 224 28.17 21.85 -21.69
C LEU A 224 29.02 22.38 -20.53
N SER A 225 28.65 23.51 -19.92
CA SER A 225 29.32 24.02 -18.72
C SER A 225 28.77 23.41 -17.42
N ASN A 226 27.64 22.69 -17.47
CA ASN A 226 26.99 22.13 -16.29
C ASN A 226 27.56 20.76 -15.93
N LYS A 227 28.46 20.73 -14.94
CA LYS A 227 29.11 19.48 -14.47
C LYS A 227 28.12 18.38 -14.05
N LYS A 228 26.97 18.73 -13.46
CA LYS A 228 25.99 17.74 -13.00
C LYS A 228 25.28 17.05 -14.16
N GLN A 229 24.93 17.81 -15.21
CA GLN A 229 24.35 17.25 -16.43
C GLN A 229 25.33 16.33 -17.15
N LEU A 230 26.60 16.73 -17.25
CA LEU A 230 27.65 15.90 -17.86
C LEU A 230 27.87 14.60 -17.07
N GLN A 231 27.86 14.66 -15.75
CA GLN A 231 27.96 13.48 -14.89
C GLN A 231 26.80 12.51 -15.13
N GLU A 232 25.55 13.00 -15.21
CA GLU A 232 24.39 12.16 -15.51
C GLU A 232 24.54 11.44 -16.86
N TRP A 233 25.03 12.13 -17.89
CA TRP A 233 25.29 11.50 -19.18
C TRP A 233 26.38 10.42 -19.10
N ASN A 234 27.44 10.67 -18.33
CA ASN A 234 28.49 9.68 -18.10
C ASN A 234 27.92 8.44 -17.39
N ASP A 235 27.12 8.63 -16.33
CA ASP A 235 26.55 7.54 -15.55
C ASP A 235 25.55 6.69 -16.37
N LEU A 236 24.68 7.33 -17.16
CA LEU A 236 23.63 6.65 -17.93
C LEU A 236 24.15 5.95 -19.18
N PHE A 237 25.00 6.64 -19.95
CA PHE A 237 25.42 6.17 -21.27
C PHE A 237 26.83 5.58 -21.25
N LYS A 238 27.50 5.57 -20.08
CA LYS A 238 28.90 5.13 -19.91
C LYS A 238 29.82 5.80 -20.92
N ILE A 239 29.54 7.06 -21.23
CA ILE A 239 30.34 7.84 -22.17
C ILE A 239 31.58 8.29 -21.41
N GLU A 240 32.62 7.43 -21.40
CA GLU A 240 33.98 7.80 -20.94
C GLU A 240 34.54 9.04 -21.68
N LEU A 241 33.89 9.46 -22.78
CA LEU A 241 34.35 10.50 -23.69
C LEU A 241 34.10 11.94 -23.25
N ILE A 242 33.14 12.26 -22.36
CA ILE A 242 32.77 13.68 -22.14
C ILE A 242 33.88 14.49 -21.45
N GLU A 243 34.66 13.88 -20.57
CA GLU A 243 35.85 14.50 -19.98
C GLU A 243 37.07 14.51 -20.92
N LYS A 244 37.14 13.55 -21.86
CA LYS A 244 38.27 13.37 -22.78
C LYS A 244 38.12 14.18 -24.09
N LEU A 245 36.90 14.49 -24.51
CA LEU A 245 36.63 15.26 -25.73
C LEU A 245 36.85 16.75 -25.48
N LYS A 246 37.64 17.40 -26.35
CA LYS A 246 37.71 18.87 -26.37
C LYS A 246 36.32 19.43 -26.68
N SER A 247 35.98 20.57 -26.08
CA SER A 247 34.66 21.23 -26.25
C SER A 247 34.25 21.41 -27.72
N THR A 248 35.21 21.61 -28.62
CA THR A 248 35.01 21.74 -30.07
C THR A 248 34.59 20.43 -30.75
N GLU A 249 35.14 19.30 -30.30
CA GLU A 249 34.92 17.97 -30.86
C GLU A 249 33.58 17.39 -30.37
N LEU A 250 33.26 17.61 -29.10
CA LEU A 250 31.94 17.33 -28.55
C LEU A 250 30.87 18.16 -29.27
N LYS A 251 31.08 19.48 -29.45
CA LYS A 251 30.15 20.33 -30.21
C LYS A 251 29.99 19.85 -31.66
N LYS A 252 31.02 19.28 -32.30
CA LYS A 252 30.93 18.74 -33.67
C LYS A 252 30.12 17.43 -33.71
N LYS A 253 30.40 16.49 -32.81
CA LYS A 253 29.60 15.25 -32.67
C LYS A 253 28.14 15.51 -32.35
N LEU A 254 27.87 16.41 -31.39
CA LEU A 254 26.51 16.85 -31.08
C LEU A 254 25.86 17.58 -32.28
N ARG A 255 26.60 18.11 -33.24
CA ARG A 255 26.00 18.75 -34.43
C ARG A 255 25.72 17.77 -35.56
N ASP A 256 26.55 16.74 -35.71
CA ASP A 256 26.57 15.86 -36.89
C ASP A 256 25.91 14.48 -36.66
N GLU A 257 25.81 14.00 -35.41
CA GLU A 257 25.19 12.70 -35.07
C GLU A 257 23.95 12.89 -34.18
N GLN A 258 22.87 12.15 -34.49
CA GLN A 258 21.54 12.26 -33.87
C GLN A 258 21.60 12.32 -32.34
N LEU A 259 21.18 13.48 -31.84
CA LEU A 259 21.31 13.97 -30.48
C LEU A 259 20.20 13.46 -29.53
N GLY A 260 20.11 12.15 -29.37
CA GLY A 260 19.18 11.53 -28.40
C GLY A 260 19.52 11.77 -26.92
N LEU A 261 20.50 12.63 -26.61
CA LEU A 261 20.92 12.87 -25.22
C LEU A 261 19.87 13.68 -24.45
N PRO A 262 19.45 13.22 -23.26
CA PRO A 262 18.42 13.88 -22.45
C PRO A 262 18.99 15.08 -21.68
N LEU A 263 18.38 16.25 -21.80
CA LEU A 263 18.62 17.38 -20.91
C LEU A 263 17.66 17.32 -19.73
N ASP A 264 18.17 17.21 -18.50
CA ASP A 264 17.35 17.25 -17.28
C ASP A 264 17.37 18.65 -16.65
N THR A 265 16.22 19.31 -16.64
CA THR A 265 16.09 20.67 -16.09
C THR A 265 16.34 20.73 -14.58
N ARG A 266 16.38 19.59 -13.86
CA ARG A 266 16.64 19.56 -12.41
C ARG A 266 18.01 20.11 -12.02
N PHE A 267 18.95 20.14 -12.96
CA PHE A 267 20.31 20.63 -12.75
C PHE A 267 20.50 22.11 -13.11
N PHE A 268 19.45 22.78 -13.58
CA PHE A 268 19.49 24.16 -14.03
C PHE A 268 18.60 25.05 -13.16
N THR A 269 18.74 26.36 -13.31
CA THR A 269 17.91 27.34 -12.60
C THR A 269 16.48 27.34 -13.14
N ASP A 270 15.54 27.81 -12.32
CA ASP A 270 14.15 27.97 -12.78
C ASP A 270 14.05 28.92 -13.98
N GLN A 271 14.87 29.97 -14.03
CA GLN A 271 14.95 30.86 -15.19
C GLN A 271 15.32 30.09 -16.47
N PHE A 272 16.37 29.26 -16.42
CA PHE A 272 16.77 28.45 -17.57
C PHE A 272 15.67 27.48 -17.99
N LYS A 273 15.02 26.83 -17.01
CA LYS A 273 13.88 25.93 -17.24
C LYS A 273 12.74 26.64 -17.96
N TRP A 274 12.31 27.81 -17.50
CA TRP A 274 11.20 28.55 -18.11
C TRP A 274 11.57 29.14 -19.48
N ASP A 275 12.80 29.61 -19.65
CA ASP A 275 13.31 30.06 -20.96
C ASP A 275 13.33 28.91 -21.98
N LEU A 276 13.68 27.70 -21.55
CA LEU A 276 13.66 26.49 -22.38
C LEU A 276 12.25 26.13 -22.79
N LEU A 277 11.33 26.03 -21.83
CA LEU A 277 9.95 25.68 -22.10
C LEU A 277 9.31 26.71 -23.03
N THR A 278 9.49 28.00 -22.77
CA THR A 278 8.94 29.07 -23.62
C THR A 278 9.44 28.98 -25.07
N ALA A 279 10.72 28.62 -25.26
CA ALA A 279 11.28 28.50 -26.60
C ALA A 279 10.71 27.32 -27.39
N ILE A 280 10.60 26.14 -26.76
CA ILE A 280 10.14 24.92 -27.44
C ILE A 280 8.61 24.92 -27.62
N THR A 281 7.85 25.53 -26.71
CA THR A 281 6.38 25.59 -26.78
C THR A 281 5.86 26.81 -27.53
N LYS A 282 6.69 27.50 -28.32
CA LYS A 282 6.28 28.74 -29.01
C LYS A 282 5.15 28.47 -30.02
N ASN A 283 5.23 27.34 -30.72
CA ASN A 283 4.29 26.95 -31.77
C ASN A 283 3.66 25.57 -31.54
N ASN A 284 4.04 24.86 -30.47
CA ASN A 284 3.63 23.49 -30.20
C ASN A 284 3.23 23.36 -28.73
N SER A 285 2.33 22.43 -28.43
CA SER A 285 1.95 22.11 -27.06
C SER A 285 3.04 21.30 -26.36
N LEU A 286 3.06 21.35 -25.03
CA LEU A 286 4.01 20.56 -24.26
C LEU A 286 3.71 19.06 -24.35
N GLU A 287 2.44 18.68 -24.51
CA GLU A 287 2.00 17.30 -24.75
C GLU A 287 2.52 16.71 -26.08
N GLU A 288 2.67 17.52 -27.13
CA GLU A 288 3.24 17.06 -28.40
C GLU A 288 4.75 16.80 -28.28
N ILE A 289 5.44 17.62 -27.48
CA ILE A 289 6.90 17.52 -27.31
C ILE A 289 7.25 16.37 -26.35
N LEU A 290 6.50 16.24 -25.25
CA LEU A 290 6.73 15.28 -24.19
C LEU A 290 5.90 14.01 -24.40
N GLU A 291 6.59 12.90 -24.68
CA GLU A 291 5.95 11.60 -24.93
C GLU A 291 5.71 10.77 -23.66
N GLY A 292 6.20 11.22 -22.51
CA GLY A 292 6.17 10.43 -21.27
C GLY A 292 6.10 11.27 -20.01
N VAL A 293 5.59 10.66 -18.95
CA VAL A 293 5.49 11.25 -17.61
C VAL A 293 6.08 10.29 -16.59
N LEU A 294 7.07 10.76 -15.83
CA LEU A 294 7.64 10.02 -14.70
C LEU A 294 7.12 10.61 -13.39
N ILE A 295 6.64 9.74 -12.50
CA ILE A 295 6.08 10.15 -11.20
C ILE A 295 6.87 9.45 -10.10
N ARG A 296 7.57 10.26 -9.29
CA ARG A 296 8.24 9.77 -8.08
C ARG A 296 7.30 9.93 -6.89
N SER A 297 6.58 8.87 -6.57
CA SER A 297 5.65 8.80 -5.43
C SER A 297 5.49 7.35 -4.97
N ASP A 298 4.79 7.15 -3.85
CA ASP A 298 4.13 5.89 -3.58
C ASP A 298 3.13 5.59 -4.71
N ASN A 299 3.05 4.34 -5.15
CA ASN A 299 2.27 3.96 -6.34
C ASN A 299 0.77 4.24 -6.17
N TYR A 300 0.19 3.97 -5.00
CA TYR A 300 -1.21 4.25 -4.72
C TYR A 300 -1.51 5.76 -4.80
N GLN A 301 -0.64 6.58 -4.23
CA GLN A 301 -0.78 8.05 -4.28
C GLN A 301 -0.54 8.60 -5.68
N GLY A 302 0.46 8.09 -6.40
CA GLY A 302 0.74 8.46 -7.78
C GLY A 302 -0.43 8.15 -8.71
N LEU A 303 -1.01 6.95 -8.59
CA LEU A 303 -2.20 6.54 -9.35
C LEU A 303 -3.41 7.43 -9.02
N ASN A 304 -3.64 7.75 -7.74
CA ASN A 304 -4.71 8.68 -7.35
C ASN A 304 -4.54 10.09 -7.94
N LEU A 305 -3.31 10.60 -7.99
CA LEU A 305 -3.01 11.91 -8.57
C LEU A 305 -3.37 11.97 -10.06
N ILE A 306 -2.97 10.94 -10.81
CA ILE A 306 -3.14 10.91 -12.28
C ILE A 306 -4.51 10.42 -12.75
N LYS A 307 -5.26 9.78 -11.85
CA LYS A 307 -6.59 9.23 -12.14
C LYS A 307 -7.46 10.22 -12.92
N LYS A 308 -7.53 11.49 -12.50
CA LYS A 308 -8.36 12.50 -13.17
C LYS A 308 -7.99 12.71 -14.65
N LYS A 309 -6.72 12.59 -15.02
CA LYS A 309 -6.25 12.80 -16.40
C LYS A 309 -6.47 11.56 -17.28
N TRP A 310 -6.30 10.36 -16.70
CA TRP A 310 -6.17 9.10 -17.44
C TRP A 310 -7.22 8.02 -17.14
N VAL A 311 -8.29 8.32 -16.40
CA VAL A 311 -9.44 7.41 -16.26
C VAL A 311 -9.91 6.92 -17.63
N ASN A 312 -10.03 5.59 -17.79
CA ASN A 312 -10.44 4.91 -19.01
C ASN A 312 -9.63 5.28 -20.29
N LYS A 313 -8.35 5.67 -20.16
CA LYS A 313 -7.52 6.06 -21.32
C LYS A 313 -6.33 5.16 -21.59
N ILE A 314 -5.86 4.39 -20.60
CA ILE A 314 -4.65 3.59 -20.75
C ILE A 314 -4.96 2.29 -21.51
N ASN A 315 -4.20 2.02 -22.58
CA ASN A 315 -4.33 0.79 -23.37
C ASN A 315 -3.59 -0.41 -22.74
N LEU A 316 -2.47 -0.18 -22.07
CA LEU A 316 -1.65 -1.26 -21.53
C LEU A 316 -1.01 -0.85 -20.21
N ILE A 317 -1.08 -1.74 -19.23
CA ILE A 317 -0.35 -1.66 -17.97
C ILE A 317 0.56 -2.87 -17.86
N TYR A 318 1.83 -2.63 -17.55
CA TYR A 318 2.77 -3.67 -17.13
C TYR A 318 3.23 -3.36 -15.72
N ILE A 319 3.20 -4.37 -14.84
CA ILE A 319 3.73 -4.26 -13.48
C ILE A 319 4.59 -5.48 -13.12
N ASP A 320 5.68 -5.19 -12.39
CA ASP A 320 6.60 -6.17 -11.81
C ASP A 320 6.68 -5.90 -10.29
N PRO A 321 5.63 -6.26 -9.53
CA PRO A 321 5.59 -6.01 -8.09
C PRO A 321 6.70 -6.77 -7.35
N PRO A 322 7.07 -6.36 -6.12
CA PRO A 322 8.01 -7.12 -5.29
C PRO A 322 7.51 -8.57 -5.13
N PHE A 323 8.41 -9.55 -5.21
CA PHE A 323 8.03 -10.98 -5.13
C PHE A 323 7.86 -11.47 -3.69
N ASN A 324 8.20 -10.64 -2.71
CA ASN A 324 8.14 -10.94 -1.28
C ASN A 324 8.97 -12.16 -0.86
N THR A 325 10.12 -12.35 -1.52
CA THR A 325 11.00 -13.52 -1.33
C THR A 325 11.91 -13.44 -0.11
N GLY A 326 11.95 -12.30 0.58
CA GLY A 326 12.90 -12.01 1.64
C GLY A 326 14.34 -11.77 1.16
N SER A 327 14.60 -11.78 -0.15
CA SER A 327 15.93 -11.49 -0.70
C SER A 327 16.30 -10.02 -0.47
N LYS A 328 17.56 -9.79 -0.08
CA LYS A 328 18.18 -8.47 0.12
C LYS A 328 18.80 -7.89 -1.16
N ASP A 329 18.71 -8.60 -2.28
CA ASP A 329 19.36 -8.19 -3.55
C ASP A 329 18.68 -6.99 -4.22
N PHE A 330 17.52 -6.55 -3.70
CA PHE A 330 16.75 -5.46 -4.25
C PHE A 330 16.91 -4.17 -3.43
N PRO A 331 16.90 -2.98 -4.06
CA PRO A 331 17.01 -1.69 -3.37
C PRO A 331 15.75 -1.30 -2.60
N TYR A 332 14.75 -2.19 -2.54
CA TYR A 332 13.46 -1.98 -1.89
C TYR A 332 13.18 -3.14 -0.91
N LYS A 333 12.31 -2.89 0.08
CA LYS A 333 11.90 -3.90 1.06
C LYS A 333 11.19 -5.06 0.35
N ASN A 334 11.52 -6.30 0.69
CA ASN A 334 11.05 -7.49 -0.02
C ASN A 334 10.69 -8.64 0.95
N ASP A 335 10.42 -8.31 2.21
CA ASP A 335 10.09 -9.21 3.33
C ASP A 335 8.86 -8.69 4.09
N TYR A 336 7.85 -8.24 3.35
CA TYR A 336 6.58 -7.79 3.92
C TYR A 336 5.81 -8.95 4.55
N LEU A 337 4.99 -8.68 5.57
CA LEU A 337 3.93 -9.61 5.94
C LEU A 337 3.04 -9.86 4.71
N GLU A 338 2.67 -11.13 4.50
CA GLU A 338 1.90 -11.55 3.33
C GLU A 338 0.60 -10.75 3.16
N SER A 339 -0.08 -10.43 4.26
CA SER A 339 -1.28 -9.59 4.23
C SER A 339 -1.01 -8.17 3.75
N SER A 340 0.10 -7.57 4.19
CA SER A 340 0.55 -6.23 3.79
C SER A 340 0.86 -6.21 2.30
N TRP A 341 1.59 -7.22 1.85
CA TRP A 341 1.98 -7.39 0.46
C TRP A 341 0.76 -7.52 -0.46
N LEU A 342 -0.15 -8.43 -0.14
CA LEU A 342 -1.37 -8.66 -0.93
C LEU A 342 -2.28 -7.43 -0.94
N THR A 343 -2.44 -6.76 0.20
CA THR A 343 -3.23 -5.52 0.30
C THR A 343 -2.65 -4.41 -0.57
N SER A 344 -1.33 -4.24 -0.55
CA SER A 344 -0.64 -3.24 -1.37
C SER A 344 -0.88 -3.47 -2.87
N ILE A 345 -0.69 -4.71 -3.32
CA ILE A 345 -0.93 -5.09 -4.71
C ILE A 345 -2.40 -4.95 -5.09
N TYR A 346 -3.32 -5.46 -4.27
CA TYR A 346 -4.76 -5.36 -4.51
C TYR A 346 -5.20 -3.89 -4.69
N ASN A 347 -4.77 -3.00 -3.79
CA ASN A 347 -5.11 -1.58 -3.88
C ASN A 347 -4.53 -0.94 -5.16
N GLY A 348 -3.31 -1.32 -5.56
CA GLY A 348 -2.72 -0.92 -6.85
C GLY A 348 -3.51 -1.42 -8.06
N LEU A 349 -3.92 -2.70 -8.06
CA LEU A 349 -4.71 -3.31 -9.14
C LEU A 349 -6.09 -2.66 -9.29
N VAL A 350 -6.77 -2.35 -8.18
CA VAL A 350 -8.05 -1.63 -8.21
C VAL A 350 -7.89 -0.27 -8.91
N LYS A 351 -6.82 0.47 -8.61
CA LYS A 351 -6.54 1.76 -9.25
C LYS A 351 -6.12 1.60 -10.72
N ALA A 352 -5.34 0.57 -11.04
CA ALA A 352 -4.97 0.24 -12.41
C ALA A 352 -6.21 -0.03 -13.27
N LYS A 353 -7.20 -0.76 -12.74
CA LYS A 353 -8.48 -1.02 -13.42
C LYS A 353 -9.25 0.26 -13.75
N GLU A 354 -9.22 1.27 -12.88
CA GLU A 354 -9.94 2.55 -13.09
C GLU A 354 -9.36 3.39 -14.25
N ILE A 355 -8.08 3.23 -14.57
CA ILE A 355 -7.41 4.00 -15.63
C ILE A 355 -7.31 3.24 -16.96
N LEU A 356 -7.46 1.92 -16.95
CA LEU A 356 -7.53 1.11 -18.16
C LEU A 356 -8.80 1.41 -18.96
N ASN A 357 -8.65 1.54 -20.28
CA ASN A 357 -9.78 1.63 -21.18
C ASN A 357 -10.44 0.26 -21.40
N LYS A 358 -11.60 0.21 -22.07
CA LYS A 358 -12.39 -1.03 -22.27
C LYS A 358 -11.67 -2.13 -23.08
N GLU A 359 -10.77 -1.72 -23.96
CA GLU A 359 -9.94 -2.60 -24.79
C GLU A 359 -8.56 -2.87 -24.15
N GLY A 360 -8.36 -2.36 -22.93
CA GLY A 360 -7.07 -2.28 -22.28
C GLY A 360 -6.62 -3.59 -21.66
N ASN A 361 -5.31 -3.74 -21.55
CA ASN A 361 -4.64 -4.96 -21.12
C ASN A 361 -3.77 -4.69 -19.89
N ILE A 362 -3.65 -5.69 -19.02
CA ILE A 362 -2.71 -5.68 -17.91
C ILE A 362 -1.86 -6.94 -17.89
N PHE A 363 -0.56 -6.74 -17.70
CA PHE A 363 0.46 -7.76 -17.56
C PHE A 363 1.09 -7.67 -16.18
N VAL A 364 1.05 -8.75 -15.42
CA VAL A 364 1.60 -8.81 -14.06
C VAL A 364 2.61 -9.94 -13.96
N ARG A 365 3.87 -9.59 -13.73
CA ARG A 365 4.94 -10.54 -13.52
C ARG A 365 5.05 -10.93 -12.05
N ILE A 366 5.25 -12.22 -11.77
CA ILE A 366 5.46 -12.72 -10.41
C ILE A 366 6.26 -14.02 -10.44
N ASP A 367 7.00 -14.29 -9.37
CA ASP A 367 7.65 -15.60 -9.18
C ASP A 367 6.64 -16.69 -8.75
N THR A 368 7.14 -17.91 -8.60
CA THR A 368 6.29 -19.05 -8.18
C THR A 368 5.89 -18.98 -6.71
N THR A 369 6.48 -18.09 -5.90
CA THR A 369 6.13 -17.94 -4.48
C THR A 369 4.77 -17.26 -4.35
N GLY A 370 4.57 -16.18 -5.12
CA GLY A 370 3.36 -15.37 -5.06
C GLY A 370 2.30 -15.67 -6.13
N ASN A 371 2.60 -16.49 -7.13
CA ASN A 371 1.77 -16.61 -8.35
C ASN A 371 0.29 -16.92 -8.11
N HIS A 372 -0.02 -17.91 -7.28
CA HIS A 372 -1.39 -18.35 -6.98
C HIS A 372 -2.20 -17.26 -6.25
N LEU A 373 -1.55 -16.48 -5.37
CA LEU A 373 -2.18 -15.37 -4.67
C LEU A 373 -2.44 -14.19 -5.62
N ILE A 374 -1.44 -13.81 -6.43
CA ILE A 374 -1.59 -12.72 -7.43
C ILE A 374 -2.68 -13.07 -8.44
N ARG A 375 -2.69 -14.32 -8.92
CA ARG A 375 -3.70 -14.82 -9.84
C ARG A 375 -5.11 -14.63 -9.28
N PHE A 376 -5.30 -14.99 -8.02
CA PHE A 376 -6.57 -14.82 -7.34
C PHE A 376 -6.97 -13.33 -7.22
N LEU A 377 -6.04 -12.45 -6.84
CA LEU A 377 -6.32 -11.00 -6.79
C LEU A 377 -6.70 -10.44 -8.16
N LEU A 378 -6.06 -10.89 -9.24
CA LEU A 378 -6.42 -10.50 -10.60
C LEU A 378 -7.81 -11.00 -10.98
N ASP A 379 -8.16 -12.24 -10.64
CA ASP A 379 -9.51 -12.79 -10.85
C ASP A 379 -10.57 -11.98 -10.08
N GLN A 380 -10.27 -11.53 -8.85
CA GLN A 380 -11.18 -10.69 -8.07
C GLN A 380 -11.34 -9.28 -8.67
N VAL A 381 -10.23 -8.66 -9.09
CA VAL A 381 -10.27 -7.27 -9.58
C VAL A 381 -10.80 -7.21 -11.01
N PHE A 382 -10.29 -8.02 -11.93
CA PHE A 382 -10.61 -7.97 -13.35
C PHE A 382 -11.70 -8.94 -13.78
N GLY A 383 -12.01 -9.94 -12.95
CA GLY A 383 -12.96 -11.01 -13.26
C GLY A 383 -12.28 -12.23 -13.89
N LYS A 384 -12.67 -13.42 -13.44
CA LYS A 384 -12.10 -14.69 -13.94
C LYS A 384 -12.27 -14.89 -15.45
N SER A 385 -13.38 -14.43 -16.03
CA SER A 385 -13.66 -14.49 -17.48
C SER A 385 -12.75 -13.60 -18.34
N ASN A 386 -12.04 -12.67 -17.69
CA ASN A 386 -11.17 -11.69 -18.32
C ASN A 386 -9.69 -12.08 -18.30
N PHE A 387 -9.38 -13.23 -17.71
CA PHE A 387 -8.08 -13.86 -17.89
C PHE A 387 -7.87 -14.27 -19.34
N ARG A 388 -6.65 -14.09 -19.84
CA ARG A 388 -6.28 -14.43 -21.21
C ARG A 388 -5.20 -15.49 -21.27
N ASN A 389 -4.09 -15.31 -20.56
CA ASN A 389 -3.01 -16.29 -20.57
C ASN A 389 -2.07 -16.16 -19.36
N GLU A 390 -1.38 -17.25 -19.04
CA GLU A 390 -0.22 -17.26 -18.16
C GLU A 390 1.00 -17.54 -19.03
N ILE A 391 1.79 -16.49 -19.26
CA ILE A 391 2.99 -16.56 -20.08
C ILE A 391 4.15 -16.98 -19.19
N ILE A 392 4.80 -18.09 -19.52
CA ILE A 392 5.93 -18.61 -18.74
C ILE A 392 7.22 -17.93 -19.18
N ILE A 393 7.85 -17.20 -18.26
CA ILE A 393 9.13 -16.53 -18.48
C ILE A 393 10.26 -17.42 -17.96
N ASN A 394 11.20 -17.79 -18.84
CA ASN A 394 12.41 -18.51 -18.45
C ASN A 394 13.47 -17.54 -17.91
N LYS A 395 13.90 -17.71 -16.65
CA LYS A 395 14.93 -16.87 -16.00
C LYS A 395 16.34 -17.15 -16.51
N THR A 396 16.59 -18.34 -17.06
CA THR A 396 17.94 -18.78 -17.45
C THR A 396 17.97 -19.46 -18.82
N LYS A 397 18.98 -19.15 -19.63
CA LYS A 397 19.21 -19.79 -20.95
C LYS A 397 19.96 -21.14 -20.86
N ALA A 398 20.58 -21.47 -19.73
CA ALA A 398 21.50 -22.61 -19.63
C ALA A 398 21.12 -23.60 -18.51
N LYS A 399 21.22 -24.90 -18.81
CA LYS A 399 21.26 -26.00 -17.84
C LYS A 399 22.53 -25.85 -17.00
N ARG A 400 22.53 -24.99 -15.97
CA ARG A 400 23.59 -25.05 -14.96
C ARG A 400 23.50 -26.44 -14.32
N HIS A 401 24.62 -27.16 -14.25
CA HIS A 401 24.76 -28.40 -13.48
C HIS A 401 24.61 -28.10 -11.99
N ILE A 402 23.38 -27.83 -11.56
CA ILE A 402 23.04 -27.58 -10.15
C ILE A 402 22.51 -28.90 -9.61
N LYS A 403 23.14 -29.41 -8.55
CA LYS A 403 22.76 -30.64 -7.83
C LYS A 403 21.45 -30.49 -7.02
N LYS A 404 20.42 -29.86 -7.58
CA LYS A 404 19.09 -29.77 -6.96
C LYS A 404 18.07 -30.46 -7.88
N PRO A 405 17.22 -31.37 -7.36
CA PRO A 405 16.30 -32.16 -8.18
C PRO A 405 15.17 -31.31 -8.79
N PHE A 406 14.82 -30.16 -8.20
CA PHE A 406 13.76 -29.28 -8.69
C PHE A 406 14.22 -27.82 -8.63
N ILE A 407 14.78 -27.34 -9.74
CA ILE A 407 15.27 -25.96 -9.84
C ILE A 407 14.12 -25.09 -10.34
N GLN A 408 13.79 -24.05 -9.57
CA GLN A 408 12.87 -23.02 -10.03
C GLN A 408 13.55 -22.15 -11.09
N GLN A 409 13.16 -22.32 -12.36
CA GLN A 409 13.75 -21.61 -13.50
C GLN A 409 12.77 -20.70 -14.23
N THR A 410 11.50 -20.70 -13.81
CA THR A 410 10.41 -20.01 -14.46
C THR A 410 9.77 -18.97 -13.54
N GLU A 411 9.13 -17.99 -14.17
CA GLU A 411 8.23 -17.01 -13.57
C GLU A 411 6.95 -16.95 -14.39
N SER A 412 5.89 -16.43 -13.78
CA SER A 412 4.59 -16.27 -14.41
C SER A 412 4.39 -14.81 -14.81
N LEU A 413 3.94 -14.58 -16.03
CA LEU A 413 3.43 -13.30 -16.51
C LEU A 413 1.94 -13.46 -16.82
N PHE A 414 1.11 -13.00 -15.90
CA PHE A 414 -0.34 -13.07 -16.05
C PHE A 414 -0.83 -11.97 -16.99
N PHE A 415 -1.63 -12.37 -17.96
CA PHE A 415 -2.29 -11.49 -18.91
C PHE A 415 -3.80 -11.47 -18.67
N TYR A 416 -4.33 -10.28 -18.38
CA TYR A 416 -5.76 -9.96 -18.31
C TYR A 416 -6.10 -8.81 -19.25
N SER A 417 -7.36 -8.77 -19.67
CA SER A 417 -7.93 -7.66 -20.44
C SER A 417 -9.23 -7.18 -19.81
N MET A 418 -9.64 -5.94 -20.05
CA MET A 418 -10.89 -5.41 -19.50
C MET A 418 -12.16 -6.09 -20.05
N THR A 419 -12.14 -6.51 -21.31
CA THR A 419 -13.24 -7.21 -21.99
C THR A 419 -12.70 -8.29 -22.92
N LYS A 420 -13.58 -9.06 -23.58
CA LYS A 420 -13.17 -10.03 -24.62
C LYS A 420 -12.65 -9.35 -25.88
N ASP A 421 -13.13 -8.14 -26.15
CA ASP A 421 -12.74 -7.33 -27.30
C ASP A 421 -11.59 -6.42 -26.88
N TYR A 422 -10.37 -6.97 -26.84
CA TYR A 422 -9.17 -6.25 -26.41
C TYR A 422 -8.25 -5.93 -27.59
N PHE A 423 -7.58 -4.79 -27.51
CA PHE A 423 -6.63 -4.38 -28.54
C PHE A 423 -5.28 -5.01 -28.28
N PHE A 424 -4.79 -5.84 -29.20
CA PHE A 424 -3.41 -6.34 -29.19
C PHE A 424 -2.89 -6.27 -30.62
N ASN A 425 -1.83 -5.48 -30.82
CA ASN A 425 -1.22 -5.36 -32.14
C ASN A 425 -0.49 -6.68 -32.42
N GLN A 426 -1.07 -7.51 -33.28
CA GLN A 426 -0.54 -8.83 -33.65
C GLN A 426 0.64 -8.71 -34.60
#